data_AF-A0A119A8R9-F1
#
_entry.id   AF-A0A119A8R9-F1
#
_cell.length_a   1.000
_cell.length_b   1.000
_cell.length_c   1.000
_cell.angle_alpha   90.00
_cell.angle_beta   90.00
_cell.angle_gamma   90.00
#
_symmetry.space_group_name_H-M   'P 1'
#
loop_
_entity.id
_entity.type
_entity.pdbx_description
1 polymer ?
#
loop_
_entity_poly.entity_id
_entity_poly.type
_entity_poly.pdbx_seq_one_letter_code
_entity_poly.pdbx_strand_id
1 'polypeptide(L)'
;METNTSRTELLFDKAETYAKTSLELIKLKLVSKSADALSSLTSHIAIGVLAVFFSFFLSIGLSLWIGKELGEPFLGFLVVGGFYFLITVLLFLNRRAWLRVPIGQLILSILLKEDQEEK
;
A
#
# COMPACT_ATOMS: atom_id res chain seq x y z
N MET A 1 44.72 30.44 -29.86
CA MET A 1 43.28 30.40 -29.47
C MET A 1 42.84 28.99 -29.00
N GLU A 2 43.75 28.13 -28.52
CA GLU A 2 43.45 26.68 -28.31
C GLU A 2 43.10 26.27 -26.87
N THR A 3 43.10 27.21 -25.90
CA THR A 3 42.91 26.89 -24.46
C THR A 3 41.45 26.81 -24.00
N ASN A 4 40.50 27.48 -24.68
CA ASN A 4 39.11 27.57 -24.20
C ASN A 4 38.30 26.30 -24.49
N THR A 5 38.55 25.65 -25.64
CA THR A 5 37.87 24.40 -26.06
C THR A 5 38.18 23.25 -25.09
N SER A 6 39.44 23.10 -24.68
CA SER A 6 39.87 22.09 -23.71
C SER A 6 39.18 22.22 -22.35
N ARG A 7 38.95 23.45 -21.87
CA ARG A 7 38.28 23.66 -20.57
C ARG A 7 36.80 23.27 -20.67
N THR A 8 36.09 23.72 -21.70
CA THR A 8 34.68 23.35 -21.88
C THR A 8 34.47 21.85 -22.01
N GLU A 9 35.41 21.16 -22.65
CA GLU A 9 35.39 19.71 -22.82
C GLU A 9 35.62 18.97 -21.48
N LEU A 10 36.58 19.43 -20.66
CA LEU A 10 36.81 18.90 -19.30
C LEU A 10 35.63 19.13 -18.34
N LEU A 11 34.92 20.26 -18.51
CA LEU A 11 33.75 20.58 -17.71
C LEU A 11 32.55 19.71 -18.12
N PHE A 12 32.39 19.47 -19.42
CA PHE A 12 31.38 18.57 -19.97
C PHE A 12 31.62 17.12 -19.53
N ASP A 13 32.87 16.64 -19.60
CA ASP A 13 33.26 15.29 -19.20
C ASP A 13 33.04 15.05 -17.69
N LYS A 14 33.33 16.05 -16.84
CA LYS A 14 33.00 16.01 -15.41
C LYS A 14 31.49 16.02 -15.15
N ALA A 15 30.72 16.82 -15.89
CA ALA A 15 29.27 16.88 -15.76
C ALA A 15 28.61 15.56 -16.20
N GLU A 16 29.09 14.96 -17.30
CA GLU A 16 28.65 13.65 -17.78
C GLU A 16 28.97 12.55 -16.76
N THR A 17 30.19 12.55 -16.22
CA THR A 17 30.60 11.60 -15.18
C THR A 17 29.71 11.76 -13.93
N TYR A 18 29.45 13.00 -13.50
CA TYR A 18 28.59 13.27 -12.35
C TYR A 18 27.14 12.87 -12.59
N ALA A 19 26.61 13.10 -13.79
CA ALA A 19 25.28 12.67 -14.19
C ALA A 19 25.17 11.14 -14.21
N LYS A 20 26.19 10.46 -14.75
CA LYS A 20 26.27 9.00 -14.79
C LYS A 20 26.32 8.39 -13.38
N THR A 21 27.15 8.95 -12.50
CA THR A 21 27.19 8.53 -11.09
C THR A 21 25.88 8.82 -10.36
N SER A 22 25.23 9.96 -10.63
CA SER A 22 23.94 10.31 -10.03
C SER A 22 22.83 9.34 -10.45
N LEU A 23 22.80 8.95 -11.73
CA LEU A 23 21.87 7.93 -12.24
C LEU A 23 22.12 6.55 -11.62
N GLU A 24 23.39 6.18 -11.47
CA GLU A 24 23.78 4.91 -10.84
C GLU A 24 23.39 4.88 -9.36
N LEU A 25 23.59 5.98 -8.64
CA LEU A 25 23.12 6.15 -7.25
C LEU A 25 21.60 6.05 -7.13
N ILE A 26 20.85 6.69 -8.04
CA ILE A 26 19.38 6.60 -8.05
C ILE A 26 18.93 5.16 -8.29
N LYS A 27 19.52 4.47 -9.28
CA LYS A 27 19.22 3.07 -9.59
C LYS A 27 19.48 2.18 -8.37
N LEU A 28 20.63 2.34 -7.72
CA LEU A 28 21.00 1.55 -6.55
C LEU A 28 20.09 1.83 -5.36
N LYS A 29 19.74 3.10 -5.12
CA LYS A 29 18.83 3.53 -4.05
C LYS A 29 17.39 3.08 -4.29
N LEU A 30 16.95 2.99 -5.55
CA LEU A 30 15.66 2.42 -5.93
C LEU A 30 15.62 0.93 -5.58
N VAL A 31 16.65 0.18 -5.97
CA VAL A 31 16.74 -1.26 -5.71
C VAL A 31 16.80 -1.53 -4.22
N SER A 32 17.66 -0.83 -3.47
CA SER A 32 17.78 -1.03 -2.02
C SER A 32 16.50 -0.67 -1.28
N LYS A 33 15.89 0.48 -1.60
CA LYS A 33 14.64 0.92 -0.94
C LYS A 33 13.47 0.00 -1.30
N SER A 34 13.44 -0.53 -2.53
CA SER A 34 12.44 -1.52 -2.93
C SER A 34 12.66 -2.85 -2.20
N ALA A 35 13.91 -3.29 -2.05
CA ALA A 35 14.24 -4.50 -1.30
C ALA A 35 13.90 -4.37 0.20
N ASP A 36 14.19 -3.23 0.82
CA ASP A 36 13.85 -2.95 2.22
C ASP A 36 12.33 -2.86 2.42
N ALA A 37 11.62 -2.21 1.49
CA ALA A 37 10.17 -2.17 1.50
C ALA A 37 9.57 -3.59 1.35
N LEU A 38 10.11 -4.40 0.43
CA LEU A 38 9.64 -5.76 0.22
C LEU A 38 9.95 -6.66 1.41
N SER A 39 11.13 -6.51 2.01
CA SER A 39 11.58 -7.26 3.19
C SER A 39 10.69 -6.94 4.41
N SER A 40 10.49 -5.66 4.71
CA SER A 40 9.60 -5.23 5.78
C SER A 40 8.15 -5.64 5.53
N LEU A 41 7.66 -5.51 4.31
CA LEU A 41 6.30 -5.92 3.95
C LEU A 41 6.13 -7.44 4.06
N THR A 42 7.14 -8.23 3.69
CA THR A 42 7.10 -9.69 3.82
C THR A 42 6.92 -10.13 5.27
N SER A 43 7.66 -9.54 6.21
CA SER A 43 7.48 -9.83 7.64
C SER A 43 6.09 -9.46 8.15
N HIS A 44 5.56 -8.29 7.75
CA HIS A 44 4.22 -7.87 8.15
C HIS A 44 3.13 -8.76 7.52
N ILE A 45 3.28 -9.13 6.24
CA ILE A 45 2.36 -10.04 5.55
C ILE A 45 2.39 -11.40 6.22
N ALA A 46 3.55 -11.96 6.56
CA ALA A 46 3.63 -13.26 7.23
C ALA A 46 2.84 -13.28 8.55
N ILE A 47 3.00 -12.24 9.38
CA ILE A 47 2.25 -12.09 10.63
C ILE A 47 0.75 -11.88 10.34
N GLY A 48 0.42 -11.03 9.37
CA GLY A 48 -0.96 -10.74 8.98
C GLY A 48 -1.69 -11.99 8.46
N VAL A 49 -1.03 -12.79 7.63
CA VAL A 49 -1.55 -14.07 7.14
C VAL A 49 -1.82 -14.99 8.32
N LEU A 50 -0.87 -15.16 9.25
CA LEU A 50 -1.08 -16.00 10.42
C LEU A 50 -2.26 -15.54 11.28
N ALA A 51 -2.41 -14.22 11.49
CA ALA A 51 -3.54 -13.65 12.21
C ALA A 51 -4.87 -13.89 11.50
N VAL A 52 -4.92 -13.74 10.17
CA VAL A 52 -6.11 -14.03 9.35
C VAL A 52 -6.47 -15.51 9.45
N PHE A 53 -5.51 -16.41 9.33
CA PHE A 53 -5.73 -17.85 9.49
C PHE A 53 -6.25 -18.18 10.89
N PHE A 54 -5.64 -17.63 11.93
CA PHE A 54 -6.12 -17.81 13.31
C PHE A 54 -7.58 -17.35 13.46
N SER A 55 -7.91 -16.15 12.97
CA SER A 55 -9.27 -15.61 13.04
C SER A 55 -10.28 -16.41 12.19
N PHE A 56 -9.82 -17.00 11.08
CA PHE A 56 -10.62 -17.87 10.23
C PHE A 56 -10.98 -19.18 10.93
N PHE A 57 -10.00 -19.84 11.55
CA PHE A 57 -10.24 -21.02 12.38
C PHE A 57 -11.16 -20.71 13.56
N LEU A 58 -10.98 -19.55 14.21
CA LEU A 58 -11.86 -19.11 15.29
C LEU A 58 -13.31 -18.94 14.81
N SER A 59 -13.51 -18.35 13.63
CA SER A 59 -14.85 -18.17 13.04
C SER A 59 -15.52 -19.51 12.71
N ILE A 60 -14.75 -20.47 12.19
CA ILE A 60 -15.26 -21.84 11.96
C ILE A 60 -15.61 -22.52 13.28
N GLY A 61 -14.77 -22.39 14.30
CA GLY A 61 -15.03 -22.94 15.64
C GLY A 61 -16.29 -22.35 16.28
N LEU A 62 -16.45 -21.03 16.22
CA LEU A 62 -17.66 -20.34 16.70
C LEU A 62 -18.91 -20.78 15.92
N SER A 63 -18.80 -20.89 14.60
CA SER A 63 -19.87 -21.39 13.74
C SER A 63 -20.29 -22.80 14.15
N LEU A 64 -19.34 -23.72 14.34
CA LEU A 64 -19.65 -25.10 14.75
C LEU A 64 -20.21 -25.18 16.17
N TRP A 65 -19.74 -24.35 17.09
CA TRP A 65 -20.26 -24.31 18.46
C TRP A 65 -21.71 -23.82 18.49
N ILE A 66 -22.00 -22.72 17.80
CA ILE A 66 -23.37 -22.20 17.64
C ILE A 66 -24.24 -23.22 16.90
N GLY A 67 -23.73 -23.81 15.82
CA GLY A 67 -24.43 -24.82 15.03
C GLY A 67 -24.77 -26.08 15.83
N LYS A 68 -23.89 -26.50 16.75
CA LYS A 68 -24.14 -27.63 17.66
C LYS A 68 -25.28 -27.32 18.64
N GLU A 69 -25.34 -26.12 19.18
CA GLU A 69 -26.41 -25.71 20.10
C GLU A 69 -27.76 -25.59 19.37
N LEU A 70 -27.74 -25.19 18.09
CA LEU A 70 -28.91 -25.12 17.23
C LEU A 70 -29.32 -26.49 16.62
N GLY A 71 -28.58 -27.55 16.91
CA GLY A 71 -28.86 -28.92 16.45
C GLY A 71 -28.34 -29.26 15.05
N GLU A 72 -28.00 -28.26 14.23
CA GLU A 72 -27.49 -28.44 12.87
C GLU A 72 -26.32 -27.49 12.57
N PRO A 73 -25.15 -27.99 12.12
CA PRO A 73 -23.96 -27.17 11.86
C PRO A 73 -24.19 -26.10 10.78
N PHE A 74 -25.10 -26.34 9.84
CA PHE A 74 -25.46 -25.38 8.80
C PHE A 74 -26.01 -24.06 9.36
N LEU A 75 -26.77 -24.11 10.46
CA LEU A 75 -27.37 -22.93 11.07
C LEU A 75 -26.30 -22.01 11.69
N GLY A 76 -25.23 -22.59 12.23
CA GLY A 76 -24.09 -21.83 12.75
C GLY A 76 -23.40 -21.00 11.67
N PHE A 77 -23.18 -21.58 10.49
CA PHE A 77 -22.61 -20.86 9.36
C PHE A 77 -23.54 -19.78 8.84
N LEU A 78 -24.86 -20.02 8.87
CA LEU A 78 -25.86 -19.05 8.44
C LEU A 78 -25.90 -17.81 9.36
N VAL A 79 -25.79 -18.01 10.68
CA VAL A 79 -25.73 -16.91 11.65
C VAL A 79 -24.45 -16.09 11.50
N VAL A 80 -23.29 -16.75 11.42
CA VAL A 80 -21.99 -16.07 11.24
C VAL A 80 -21.93 -15.36 9.88
N GLY A 81 -22.39 -16.00 8.82
CA GLY A 81 -22.50 -15.41 7.48
C GLY A 81 -23.46 -14.22 7.43
N GLY A 82 -24.61 -14.32 8.11
CA GLY A 82 -25.56 -13.22 8.26
C GLY A 82 -24.97 -12.02 9.00
N PHE A 83 -24.17 -12.27 10.04
CA PHE A 83 -23.44 -11.22 10.76
C PHE A 83 -22.43 -10.49 9.84
N TYR A 84 -21.63 -11.23 9.07
CA TYR A 84 -20.71 -10.64 8.08
C TYR A 84 -21.44 -9.88 6.97
N PHE A 85 -22.59 -10.39 6.52
CA PHE A 85 -23.45 -9.70 5.57
C PHE A 85 -23.97 -8.38 6.14
N LEU A 86 -24.43 -8.37 7.40
CA LEU A 86 -24.90 -7.16 8.07
C LEU A 86 -23.80 -6.10 8.17
N ILE A 87 -22.57 -6.49 8.52
CA ILE A 87 -21.41 -5.58 8.52
C ILE A 87 -21.16 -5.02 7.13
N THR A 88 -21.24 -5.86 6.09
CA THR A 88 -21.01 -5.45 4.71
C THR A 88 -22.08 -4.45 4.26
N VAL A 89 -23.35 -4.69 4.59
CA VAL A 89 -24.46 -3.76 4.33
C VAL A 89 -24.26 -2.44 5.08
N LEU A 90 -23.86 -2.49 6.36
CA LEU A 90 -23.59 -1.31 7.16
C LEU A 90 -22.44 -0.47 6.57
N LEU A 91 -21.34 -1.11 6.16
CA LEU A 91 -20.23 -0.46 5.46
C LEU A 91 -20.65 0.09 4.11
N PHE A 92 -21.51 -0.61 3.37
CA PHE A 92 -22.00 -0.16 2.07
C PHE A 92 -22.89 1.08 2.20
N LEU A 93 -23.73 1.13 3.24
CA LEU A 93 -24.56 2.30 3.54
C LEU A 93 -23.70 3.49 3.96
N ASN A 94 -22.67 3.25 4.77
CA ASN A 94 -21.73 4.27 5.22
C ASN A 94 -20.63 4.61 4.19
N ARG A 95 -20.61 3.93 3.03
CA ARG A 95 -19.61 4.09 1.94
C ARG A 95 -19.56 5.51 1.40
N ARG A 96 -20.68 6.25 1.43
CA ARG A 96 -20.72 7.66 1.00
C ARG A 96 -19.88 8.57 1.90
N ALA A 97 -19.80 8.31 3.20
CA ALA A 97 -19.05 9.15 4.13
C ALA A 97 -17.58 8.73 4.24
N TRP A 98 -17.27 7.43 4.23
CA TRP A 98 -15.93 6.96 4.56
C TRP A 98 -14.96 6.90 3.37
N LEU A 99 -15.42 6.57 2.16
CA LEU A 99 -14.55 6.47 0.97
C LEU A 99 -14.45 7.77 0.18
N ARG A 100 -15.55 8.51 0.00
CA ARG A 100 -15.54 9.69 -0.87
C ARG A 100 -14.82 10.89 -0.27
N VAL A 101 -14.90 11.09 1.05
CA VAL A 101 -14.36 12.27 1.72
C VAL A 101 -12.81 12.29 1.75
N PRO A 102 -12.10 11.26 2.21
CA PRO A 102 -10.64 11.32 2.29
C PRO A 102 -9.94 11.27 0.92
N ILE A 103 -10.50 10.52 -0.04
CA ILE A 103 -9.91 10.39 -1.39
C ILE A 103 -10.02 11.72 -2.15
N GLY A 104 -11.16 12.41 -2.05
CA GLY A 104 -11.34 13.72 -2.68
C GLY A 104 -10.38 14.78 -2.12
N GLN A 105 -10.11 14.76 -0.81
CA GLN A 105 -9.19 15.69 -0.17
C GLN A 105 -7.72 15.45 -0.58
N LEU A 106 -7.30 14.19 -0.70
CA LEU A 106 -5.96 13.85 -1.19
C LEU A 106 -5.74 14.34 -2.62
N ILE A 107 -6.68 14.06 -3.52
CA ILE A 107 -6.57 14.48 -4.93
C ILE A 107 -6.55 16.02 -5.04
N LEU A 108 -7.41 16.72 -4.30
CA LEU A 108 -7.44 18.18 -4.30
C LEU A 108 -6.16 18.79 -3.75
N SER A 109 -5.56 18.20 -2.71
CA SER A 109 -4.31 18.67 -2.12
C SER A 109 -3.10 18.50 -3.05
N ILE A 110 -3.13 17.50 -3.94
CA ILE A 110 -2.10 17.30 -4.97
C ILE A 110 -2.26 18.35 -6.07
N LEU A 111 -3.48 18.54 -6.57
CA LEU A 111 -3.77 19.50 -7.65
C LEU A 111 -3.58 20.97 -7.24
N LEU A 112 -4.04 21.38 -6.06
CA LEU A 112 -3.87 22.76 -5.58
C LEU A 112 -2.42 23.09 -5.21
N LYS A 113 -1.60 22.09 -4.88
CA LYS A 113 -0.19 22.30 -4.57
C LYS A 113 0.64 22.51 -5.83
N GLU A 114 0.25 21.91 -6.95
CA GLU A 114 0.93 22.04 -8.23
C GLU A 114 0.76 23.45 -8.85
N ASP A 115 -0.40 24.08 -8.63
CA ASP A 115 -0.73 25.42 -9.16
C ASP A 115 -0.02 26.58 -8.40
N GLN A 116 0.64 26.30 -7.27
CA GLN A 116 1.34 27.30 -6.44
C GLN A 116 2.85 27.30 -6.65
N GLU A 117 3.43 26.33 -7.36
CA GLU A 117 4.87 26.34 -7.73
C GLU A 117 5.15 27.07 -9.06
N GLU A 118 4.12 27.54 -9.77
CA GLU A 118 4.26 28.30 -11.03
C GLU A 118 4.21 29.83 -10.87
N LYS A 119 4.39 30.37 -9.64
CA LYS A 119 4.49 31.82 -9.39
C LYS A 119 5.78 32.24 -8.70
#